data_AF-A0A1V5DST6-F1
#
_entry.id   AF-A0A1V5DST6-F1
#
_cell.length_a   1.000
_cell.length_b   1.000
_cell.length_c   1.000
_cell.angle_alpha   90.00
_cell.angle_beta   90.00
_cell.angle_gamma   90.00
#
_symmetry.space_group_name_H-M   'P 1'
#
loop_
_entity.id
_entity.type
_entity.pdbx_description
1 polymer ?
#
loop_
_entity_poly.entity_id
_entity_poly.type
_entity_poly.pdbx_seq_one_letter_code
_entity_poly.pdbx_strand_id
1 'polypeptide(L)'
;MLRLKKYFILIIIALTICPANVFAQQGNGQNQVIKKNSMNTMQISNGNRQLPRPVLAITPREMDMGIIGAGETSAGIFTLKNMGYGIMGWSTAGPEGWKVSGNQNLSGTIEDDADYLNIEINVFPIEQTITELQPKVMLYPVEIKLTAETGNLICRKDLPAGLYREAIKVTSSGGLRTIFVKFKIVSSQDSAQINLNPERLDMGIILQGKTVSKKIRLNNKGKEILKWSVALQKQKRGDVQPEGFKKGKYVSFVNEEARGRGVYDPAHNLREFMSLTGTWAENDGYPASAGGDNLLKFQFNGTGLILYFTTYPDMGNLTIYVDENLINEHNWLSYKKEKAELLIIEGLSDGNHSVTLVNKDGRLDIEGVRILGKEILRGPAGWISLFPDSGSTTLETEYINVKLNTAQLTPGFYGDNIVFNSNGGEAIVEVFVEVVPEKTTKLIDVFRYSRGIDFLFTADPQAEHQRLSQNAYVKEGIAFRLFVPETPGTTGFYRWYHPQKKDHFYHHDLKGGGKQMQGYLLEGSIGNIATSRMTNTKELYRWINPATGHYFYTTDAKGEKMAKKGYRFDGIAGYVR
;
A
#
# COMPACT_ATOMS: atom_id res chain seq x y z
N MET A 1 49.42 -19.59 12.15
CA MET A 1 49.29 -21.00 11.68
C MET A 1 47.82 -21.31 11.45
N LEU A 2 47.49 -21.87 10.27
CA LEU A 2 46.19 -22.42 9.79
C LEU A 2 44.94 -21.52 9.86
N ARG A 3 44.51 -20.82 8.80
CA ARG A 3 43.78 -21.26 7.57
C ARG A 3 42.58 -22.18 7.81
N LEU A 4 41.37 -21.67 7.56
CA LEU A 4 40.40 -22.32 6.65
C LEU A 4 39.41 -21.30 6.05
N LYS A 5 39.48 -21.10 4.73
CA LYS A 5 38.49 -20.42 3.89
C LYS A 5 37.32 -21.37 3.63
N LYS A 6 36.08 -20.88 3.62
CA LYS A 6 34.97 -21.55 2.92
C LYS A 6 34.23 -20.56 2.01
N TYR A 7 34.28 -20.90 0.73
CA TYR A 7 33.57 -20.30 -0.40
C TYR A 7 32.10 -20.72 -0.34
N PHE A 8 31.17 -19.81 -0.67
CA PHE A 8 29.80 -20.18 -1.02
C PHE A 8 29.65 -20.06 -2.54
N ILE A 9 29.34 -21.20 -3.16
CA ILE A 9 29.18 -21.42 -4.60
C ILE A 9 27.72 -21.13 -4.97
N LEU A 10 27.54 -20.37 -6.03
CA LEU A 10 26.27 -20.13 -6.72
C LEU A 10 25.80 -21.45 -7.36
N ILE A 11 24.59 -21.92 -7.03
CA ILE A 11 23.95 -23.06 -7.70
C ILE A 11 23.00 -22.51 -8.77
N ILE A 12 23.35 -22.70 -10.03
CA ILE A 12 22.44 -22.53 -11.18
C ILE A 12 21.90 -23.91 -11.53
N ILE A 13 20.59 -24.11 -11.34
CA ILE A 13 19.86 -25.31 -11.75
C ILE A 13 19.44 -25.11 -13.21
N ALA A 14 20.11 -25.79 -14.13
CA ALA A 14 19.64 -25.97 -15.50
C ALA A 14 18.99 -27.36 -15.60
N LEU A 15 17.66 -27.40 -15.66
CA LEU A 15 16.88 -28.61 -15.90
C LEU A 15 16.80 -28.86 -17.41
N THR A 16 17.67 -29.74 -17.90
CA THR A 16 17.59 -30.31 -19.25
C THR A 16 16.85 -31.65 -19.18
N ILE A 17 15.66 -31.74 -19.76
CA ILE A 17 14.98 -33.01 -20.02
C ILE A 17 15.06 -33.30 -21.52
N CYS A 18 15.90 -34.26 -21.88
CA CYS A 18 15.94 -34.89 -23.20
C CYS A 18 14.76 -35.86 -23.37
N PRO A 19 14.15 -35.97 -24.56
CA PRO A 19 13.37 -37.13 -24.92
C PRO A 19 14.28 -38.27 -25.40
N ALA A 20 13.94 -39.47 -24.95
CA ALA A 20 14.62 -40.74 -25.17
C ALA A 20 14.62 -41.16 -26.66
N ASN A 21 15.77 -41.64 -27.13
CA ASN A 21 15.84 -42.55 -28.27
C ASN A 21 16.14 -43.96 -27.77
N VAL A 22 15.32 -44.87 -28.27
CA VAL A 22 15.30 -46.30 -27.99
C VAL A 22 16.45 -47.02 -28.69
N PHE A 23 16.98 -47.99 -27.96
CA PHE A 23 17.98 -49.02 -28.26
C PHE A 23 18.07 -49.51 -29.73
N ALA A 24 19.31 -49.67 -30.19
CA ALA A 24 19.70 -50.76 -31.09
C ALA A 24 20.99 -51.43 -30.57
N GLN A 25 20.95 -52.76 -30.53
CA GLN A 25 21.88 -53.69 -29.87
C GLN A 25 23.32 -53.64 -30.39
N GLN A 26 24.28 -53.68 -29.44
CA GLN A 26 25.65 -54.14 -29.66
C GLN A 26 25.70 -55.66 -29.56
N GLY A 27 26.23 -56.32 -30.58
CA GLY A 27 26.75 -57.69 -30.49
C GLY A 27 28.21 -57.67 -30.04
N ASN A 28 28.51 -58.54 -29.05
CA ASN A 28 29.84 -59.04 -28.67
C ASN A 28 30.77 -59.20 -29.90
N GLY A 29 32.05 -58.86 -29.88
CA GLY A 29 33.03 -58.99 -28.80
C GLY A 29 33.92 -60.20 -29.10
N GLN A 30 35.17 -59.98 -29.53
CA GLN A 30 36.28 -60.92 -29.33
C GLN A 30 37.67 -60.27 -29.52
N ASN A 31 38.47 -60.44 -28.45
CA ASN A 31 39.94 -60.48 -28.28
C ASN A 31 40.73 -61.00 -29.51
N GLN A 32 42.03 -60.77 -29.75
CA GLN A 32 43.18 -60.16 -29.04
C GLN A 32 44.39 -60.18 -30.03
N VAL A 33 45.51 -59.55 -29.61
CA VAL A 33 46.93 -59.82 -29.96
C VAL A 33 47.65 -58.83 -30.90
N ILE A 34 48.93 -58.62 -30.57
CA ILE A 34 49.80 -57.46 -30.69
C ILE A 34 51.02 -57.75 -31.60
N LYS A 35 51.52 -56.71 -32.30
CA LYS A 35 52.87 -56.50 -32.95
C LYS A 35 53.15 -57.30 -34.24
N LYS A 36 53.82 -56.78 -35.29
CA LYS A 36 54.97 -55.85 -35.35
C LYS A 36 55.11 -55.24 -36.77
N ASN A 37 55.71 -54.05 -36.84
CA ASN A 37 56.11 -53.20 -37.99
C ASN A 37 56.51 -53.89 -39.32
N SER A 38 56.18 -53.30 -40.48
CA SER A 38 57.04 -52.35 -41.23
C SER A 38 56.49 -52.03 -42.64
N MET A 39 56.83 -50.82 -43.11
CA MET A 39 56.48 -50.14 -44.36
C MET A 39 56.47 -50.99 -45.65
N ASN A 40 55.46 -50.79 -46.52
CA ASN A 40 55.64 -50.11 -47.82
C ASN A 40 54.31 -49.99 -48.62
N THR A 41 54.01 -48.74 -48.97
CA THR A 41 53.35 -48.24 -50.20
C THR A 41 52.26 -49.08 -50.91
N MET A 42 51.02 -48.56 -50.89
CA MET A 42 50.20 -48.41 -52.10
C MET A 42 49.31 -47.15 -52.04
N GLN A 43 49.61 -46.25 -52.97
CA GLN A 43 48.73 -45.38 -53.78
C GLN A 43 47.31 -45.03 -53.27
N ILE A 44 47.16 -43.73 -52.96
CA ILE A 44 46.15 -42.78 -53.45
C ILE A 44 44.81 -43.39 -53.93
N SER A 45 43.74 -43.11 -53.17
CA SER A 45 42.51 -42.62 -53.78
C SER A 45 42.25 -41.19 -53.29
N ASN A 46 42.58 -40.23 -54.14
CA ASN A 46 42.18 -38.83 -54.01
C ASN A 46 40.66 -38.75 -54.19
N GLY A 47 39.92 -39.02 -53.13
CA GLY A 47 38.55 -38.53 -53.00
C GLY A 47 38.61 -37.11 -52.49
N ASN A 48 38.38 -36.13 -53.36
CA ASN A 48 38.18 -34.72 -53.01
C ASN A 48 37.12 -34.63 -51.90
N ARG A 49 37.51 -34.65 -50.62
CA ARG A 49 36.66 -34.18 -49.52
C ARG A 49 36.68 -32.67 -49.59
N GLN A 50 35.83 -32.13 -50.46
CA GLN A 50 35.54 -30.72 -50.49
C GLN A 50 35.01 -30.35 -49.09
N LEU A 51 35.78 -29.58 -48.32
CA LEU A 51 35.35 -29.09 -47.01
C LEU A 51 33.98 -28.42 -47.21
N PRO A 52 32.98 -28.72 -46.35
CA PRO A 52 31.66 -28.14 -46.50
C PRO A 52 31.78 -26.62 -46.56
N ARG A 53 31.18 -26.03 -47.60
CA ARG A 53 31.13 -24.58 -47.78
C ARG A 53 30.53 -23.92 -46.54
N PRO A 54 30.85 -22.66 -46.24
CA PRO A 54 30.24 -21.94 -45.13
C PRO A 54 28.71 -22.07 -45.13
N VAL A 55 28.08 -22.29 -43.97
CA VAL A 55 26.61 -22.36 -43.84
C VAL A 55 26.16 -21.53 -42.65
N LEU A 56 25.37 -20.48 -42.91
CA LEU A 56 24.89 -19.59 -41.85
C LEU A 56 23.71 -20.21 -41.10
N ALA A 57 23.88 -20.37 -39.79
CA ALA A 57 22.84 -20.66 -38.82
C ALA A 57 22.62 -19.44 -37.91
N ILE A 58 21.36 -19.06 -37.71
CA ILE A 58 20.99 -17.97 -36.79
C ILE A 58 19.98 -18.50 -35.78
N THR A 59 20.23 -18.24 -34.50
CA THR A 59 19.37 -18.66 -33.38
C THR A 59 19.12 -17.49 -32.42
N PRO A 60 17.85 -17.20 -32.05
CA PRO A 60 16.62 -17.79 -32.60
C PRO A 60 16.36 -17.32 -34.05
N ARG A 61 15.36 -17.90 -34.74
CA ARG A 61 14.91 -17.39 -36.06
C ARG A 61 13.84 -16.31 -35.96
N GLU A 62 13.13 -16.28 -34.83
CA GLU A 62 12.14 -15.27 -34.50
C GLU A 62 12.29 -14.92 -33.02
N MET A 63 12.18 -13.64 -32.70
CA MET A 63 12.24 -13.13 -31.34
C MET A 63 11.00 -12.29 -31.03
N ASP A 64 10.27 -12.68 -30.00
CA ASP A 64 9.14 -11.91 -29.48
C ASP A 64 9.67 -10.94 -28.42
N MET A 65 9.66 -9.65 -28.75
CA MET A 65 10.14 -8.55 -27.92
C MET A 65 9.05 -8.04 -26.96
N GLY A 66 7.84 -8.62 -27.01
CA GLY A 66 6.72 -8.28 -26.15
C GLY A 66 6.03 -6.96 -26.50
N ILE A 67 5.44 -6.35 -25.48
CA ILE A 67 4.76 -5.05 -25.57
C ILE A 67 5.78 -3.96 -25.27
N ILE A 68 5.78 -2.90 -26.07
CA ILE A 68 6.67 -1.75 -25.92
C ILE A 68 5.80 -0.50 -25.91
N GLY A 69 5.72 0.15 -24.75
CA GLY A 69 5.03 1.43 -24.56
C GLY A 69 5.83 2.62 -25.07
N ALA A 70 5.19 3.78 -25.12
CA ALA A 70 5.85 5.03 -25.47
C ALA A 70 6.93 5.41 -24.44
N GLY A 71 8.15 5.63 -24.89
CA GLY A 71 9.34 5.87 -24.06
C GLY A 71 10.07 4.61 -23.61
N GLU A 72 9.63 3.42 -24.01
CA GLU A 72 10.24 2.15 -23.61
C GLU A 72 11.18 1.58 -24.68
N THR A 73 12.08 0.71 -24.21
CA THR A 73 13.05 -0.03 -25.02
C THR A 73 12.94 -1.53 -24.73
N SER A 74 12.99 -2.35 -25.77
CA SER A 74 13.15 -3.80 -25.64
C SER A 74 14.40 -4.27 -26.38
N ALA A 75 15.15 -5.21 -25.82
CA ALA A 75 16.42 -5.67 -26.37
C ALA A 75 16.51 -7.20 -26.44
N GLY A 76 17.32 -7.71 -27.38
CA GLY A 76 17.53 -9.13 -27.59
C GLY A 76 18.79 -9.42 -28.39
N ILE A 77 19.14 -10.71 -28.52
CA ILE A 77 20.39 -11.15 -29.14
C ILE A 77 20.12 -12.30 -30.11
N PHE A 78 20.63 -12.18 -31.33
CA PHE A 78 20.74 -13.27 -32.28
C PHE A 78 22.18 -13.81 -32.30
N THR A 79 22.33 -15.12 -32.18
CA THR A 79 23.61 -15.81 -32.35
C THR A 79 23.76 -16.26 -33.79
N LEU A 80 24.82 -15.82 -34.46
CA LEU A 80 25.18 -16.19 -35.83
C LEU A 80 26.35 -17.18 -35.77
N LYS A 81 26.20 -18.34 -36.41
CA LYS A 81 27.22 -19.39 -36.41
C LYS A 81 27.47 -19.91 -37.82
N ASN A 82 28.74 -20.07 -38.16
CA ASN A 82 29.15 -20.83 -39.33
C ASN A 82 29.14 -22.32 -38.98
N MET A 83 28.30 -23.09 -39.66
CA MET A 83 28.20 -24.55 -39.50
C MET A 83 29.06 -25.32 -40.54
N GLY A 84 29.73 -24.59 -41.43
CA GLY A 84 30.70 -25.11 -42.39
C GLY A 84 32.13 -24.83 -41.96
N TYR A 85 33.07 -24.83 -42.92
CA TYR A 85 34.48 -24.53 -42.66
C TYR A 85 34.88 -23.21 -43.33
N GLY A 86 35.88 -22.53 -42.76
CA GLY A 86 36.47 -21.28 -43.28
C GLY A 86 35.76 -20.01 -42.82
N ILE A 87 36.26 -18.86 -43.27
CA ILE A 87 35.74 -17.54 -42.88
C ILE A 87 34.45 -17.24 -43.65
N MET A 88 33.42 -16.79 -42.94
CA MET A 88 32.14 -16.36 -43.49
C MET A 88 31.90 -14.88 -43.20
N GLY A 89 31.89 -14.06 -44.24
CA GLY A 89 31.35 -12.70 -44.16
C GLY A 89 29.82 -12.72 -44.17
N TRP A 90 29.20 -11.90 -43.34
CA TRP A 90 27.76 -11.64 -43.36
C TRP A 90 27.47 -10.13 -43.40
N SER A 91 26.28 -9.76 -43.88
CA SER A 91 25.79 -8.38 -43.86
C SER A 91 24.27 -8.28 -43.77
N THR A 92 23.79 -7.15 -43.27
CA THR A 92 22.36 -6.81 -43.23
C THR A 92 22.16 -5.31 -43.46
N ALA A 93 21.07 -4.98 -44.15
CA ALA A 93 20.60 -3.60 -44.34
C ALA A 93 19.51 -3.21 -43.31
N GLY A 94 19.25 -4.09 -42.34
CA GLY A 94 18.14 -3.93 -41.40
C GLY A 94 16.78 -4.38 -41.99
N PRO A 95 15.68 -4.01 -41.32
CA PRO A 95 14.33 -4.37 -41.74
C PRO A 95 13.87 -3.62 -42.99
N GLU A 96 13.11 -4.29 -43.84
CA GLU A 96 12.64 -3.75 -45.12
C GLU A 96 11.64 -2.59 -44.91
N GLY A 97 11.84 -1.48 -45.65
CA GLY A 97 10.97 -0.30 -45.57
C GLY A 97 11.21 0.61 -44.36
N TRP A 98 12.32 0.45 -43.64
CA TRP A 98 12.77 1.36 -42.59
C TRP A 98 13.83 2.32 -43.11
N LYS A 99 13.81 3.57 -42.62
CA LYS A 99 14.80 4.59 -42.98
C LYS A 99 16.07 4.35 -42.19
N VAL A 100 17.15 3.99 -42.86
CA VAL A 100 18.47 3.77 -42.25
C VAL A 100 19.18 5.10 -42.03
N SER A 101 19.79 5.28 -40.86
CA SER A 101 20.68 6.41 -40.58
C SER A 101 22.08 6.12 -41.10
N GLY A 102 22.54 6.88 -42.10
CA GLY A 102 23.81 6.66 -42.78
C GLY A 102 23.70 5.77 -44.03
N ASN A 103 24.80 5.64 -44.78
CA ASN A 103 24.85 4.97 -46.09
C ASN A 103 25.51 3.57 -46.02
N GLN A 104 25.38 2.86 -44.89
CA GLN A 104 26.14 1.64 -44.63
C GLN A 104 25.25 0.46 -44.20
N ASN A 105 25.62 -0.74 -44.65
CA ASN A 105 25.10 -1.99 -44.14
C ASN A 105 25.94 -2.42 -42.93
N LEU A 106 25.32 -3.06 -41.96
CA LEU A 106 26.06 -3.74 -40.89
C LEU A 106 26.65 -5.04 -41.46
N SER A 107 27.88 -5.37 -41.11
CA SER A 107 28.55 -6.58 -41.58
C SER A 107 29.45 -7.19 -40.52
N GLY A 108 29.85 -8.43 -40.68
CA GLY A 108 30.76 -9.09 -39.74
C GLY A 108 31.39 -10.33 -40.38
N THR A 109 32.28 -10.98 -39.63
CA THR A 109 33.01 -12.17 -40.08
C THR A 109 32.99 -13.25 -39.02
N ILE A 110 32.67 -14.47 -39.41
CA ILE A 110 32.56 -15.65 -38.54
C ILE A 110 33.59 -16.67 -39.01
N GLU A 111 34.55 -17.05 -38.16
CA GLU A 111 35.55 -18.09 -38.45
C GLU A 111 35.27 -19.33 -37.61
N ASP A 112 35.73 -19.38 -36.35
CA ASP A 112 35.53 -20.52 -35.45
C ASP A 112 34.48 -20.25 -34.35
N ASP A 113 34.45 -19.03 -33.81
CA ASP A 113 33.51 -18.60 -32.77
C ASP A 113 32.23 -17.99 -33.34
N ALA A 114 31.14 -18.04 -32.57
CA ALA A 114 29.88 -17.43 -32.95
C ALA A 114 29.96 -15.89 -32.88
N ASP A 115 29.30 -15.22 -33.83
CA ASP A 115 29.13 -13.77 -33.82
C ASP A 115 27.73 -13.41 -33.26
N TYR A 116 27.57 -12.20 -32.76
CA TYR A 116 26.38 -11.75 -32.05
C TYR A 116 25.81 -10.49 -32.69
N LEU A 117 24.53 -10.57 -33.04
CA LEU A 117 23.76 -9.42 -33.50
C LEU A 117 22.79 -9.01 -32.39
N ASN A 118 23.15 -7.94 -31.68
CA ASN A 118 22.27 -7.33 -30.69
C ASN A 118 21.23 -6.48 -31.39
N ILE A 119 19.99 -6.55 -30.92
CA ILE A 119 18.89 -5.71 -31.38
C ILE A 119 18.27 -4.97 -30.21
N GLU A 120 18.04 -3.68 -30.39
CA GLU A 120 17.27 -2.80 -29.49
C GLU A 120 16.12 -2.19 -30.30
N ILE A 121 14.91 -2.22 -29.76
CA ILE A 121 13.72 -1.55 -30.32
C ILE A 121 13.31 -0.46 -29.33
N ASN A 122 13.39 0.79 -29.76
CA ASN A 122 13.02 1.98 -28.99
C ASN A 122 11.72 2.57 -29.56
N VAL A 123 10.72 2.80 -28.72
CA VAL A 123 9.50 3.53 -29.10
C VAL A 123 9.53 4.88 -28.42
N PHE A 124 9.60 5.97 -29.16
CA PHE A 124 9.72 7.32 -28.58
C PHE A 124 8.34 7.90 -28.22
N PRO A 125 8.26 8.73 -27.16
CA PRO A 125 7.03 9.44 -26.82
C PRO A 125 6.67 10.46 -27.91
N ILE A 126 5.36 10.69 -28.08
CA ILE A 126 4.86 11.73 -28.98
C ILE A 126 4.83 13.04 -28.19
N GLU A 127 5.69 14.00 -28.55
CA GLU A 127 5.60 15.37 -28.03
C GLU A 127 4.33 16.03 -28.59
N GLN A 128 3.31 16.20 -27.76
CA GLN A 128 2.08 16.90 -28.16
C GLN A 128 2.24 18.41 -27.92
N THR A 129 2.39 19.20 -28.99
CA THR A 129 1.78 20.53 -29.04
C THR A 129 0.30 20.36 -29.32
N ILE A 130 -0.54 20.65 -28.32
CA ILE A 130 -1.99 20.58 -28.41
C ILE A 130 -2.45 21.66 -29.40
N THR A 131 -2.67 21.27 -30.64
CA THR A 131 -3.48 22.02 -31.58
C THR A 131 -4.21 21.03 -32.47
N GLU A 132 -5.55 21.12 -32.41
CA GLU A 132 -6.56 20.58 -33.32
C GLU A 132 -7.20 19.22 -33.00
N LEU A 133 -8.52 19.32 -32.77
CA LEU A 133 -9.51 18.26 -32.60
C LEU A 133 -9.75 17.53 -33.94
N GLN A 134 -8.89 16.58 -34.29
CA GLN A 134 -9.24 15.51 -35.24
C GLN A 134 -8.72 14.16 -34.74
N PRO A 135 -9.43 13.04 -35.00
CA PRO A 135 -8.94 11.71 -34.67
C PRO A 135 -7.82 11.32 -35.64
N LYS A 136 -6.63 11.89 -35.44
CA LYS A 136 -5.44 11.51 -36.17
C LYS A 136 -4.91 10.22 -35.54
N VAL A 137 -4.72 9.18 -36.34
CA VAL A 137 -4.03 7.96 -35.91
C VAL A 137 -2.66 8.37 -35.38
N MET A 138 -2.42 8.17 -34.09
CA MET A 138 -1.14 8.48 -33.47
C MET A 138 -0.08 7.54 -34.03
N LEU A 139 0.99 8.12 -34.59
CA LEU A 139 2.16 7.41 -35.08
C LEU A 139 3.29 7.62 -34.09
N TYR A 140 3.87 6.53 -33.60
CA TYR A 140 5.01 6.53 -32.71
C TYR A 140 6.30 6.47 -33.53
N PRO A 141 7.28 7.34 -33.27
CA PRO A 141 8.62 7.17 -33.84
C PRO A 141 9.25 5.92 -33.24
N VAL A 142 9.59 4.94 -34.08
CA VAL A 142 10.24 3.71 -33.65
C VAL A 142 11.64 3.63 -34.24
N GLU A 143 12.58 3.17 -33.44
CA GLU A 143 13.95 2.90 -33.87
C GLU A 143 14.31 1.45 -33.57
N ILE A 144 14.78 0.74 -34.59
CA ILE A 144 15.44 -0.56 -34.47
C ILE A 144 16.92 -0.33 -34.64
N LYS A 145 17.69 -0.56 -33.57
CA LYS A 145 19.14 -0.48 -33.58
C LYS A 145 19.72 -1.88 -33.57
N LEU A 146 20.54 -2.19 -34.58
CA LEU A 146 21.30 -3.42 -34.70
C LEU A 146 22.76 -3.14 -34.37
N THR A 147 23.38 -3.95 -33.53
CA THR A 147 24.78 -3.77 -33.13
C THR A 147 25.54 -5.09 -33.27
N ALA A 148 26.70 -5.03 -33.92
CA ALA A 148 27.69 -6.11 -34.01
C ALA A 148 29.08 -5.54 -33.67
N GLU A 149 30.12 -6.37 -33.66
CA GLU A 149 31.48 -5.92 -33.32
C GLU A 149 31.99 -4.79 -34.25
N THR A 150 31.58 -4.80 -35.50
CA THR A 150 32.03 -3.85 -36.53
C THR A 150 31.34 -2.49 -36.47
N GLY A 151 30.25 -2.36 -35.71
CA GLY A 151 29.50 -1.11 -35.61
C GLY A 151 28.02 -1.29 -35.29
N ASN A 152 27.24 -0.25 -35.58
CA ASN A 152 25.80 -0.25 -35.39
C ASN A 152 25.06 0.24 -36.64
N LEU A 153 23.80 -0.15 -36.75
CA LEU A 153 22.86 0.24 -37.78
C LEU A 153 21.57 0.71 -37.12
N ILE A 154 21.16 1.93 -37.42
CA ILE A 154 19.97 2.55 -36.83
C ILE A 154 18.91 2.67 -37.92
N CYS A 155 17.77 2.01 -37.73
CA CYS A 155 16.64 1.99 -38.65
C CYS A 155 15.44 2.66 -38.00
N ARG A 156 14.80 3.63 -38.65
CA ARG A 156 13.66 4.39 -38.12
C ARG A 156 12.40 4.27 -38.97
N LYS A 157 11.24 4.20 -38.32
CA LYS A 157 9.93 4.18 -38.97
C LYS A 157 8.86 4.64 -37.99
N ASP A 158 7.91 5.43 -38.49
CA ASP A 158 6.75 5.83 -37.71
C ASP A 158 5.66 4.76 -37.83
N LEU A 159 5.21 4.23 -36.69
CA LEU A 159 4.27 3.11 -36.63
C LEU A 159 3.07 3.45 -35.73
N PRO A 160 1.83 3.12 -36.12
CA PRO A 160 0.68 3.23 -35.22
C PRO A 160 0.76 2.24 -34.05
N ALA A 161 -0.11 2.36 -33.04
CA ALA A 161 -0.30 1.29 -32.06
C ALA A 161 -0.79 0.01 -32.79
N GLY A 162 -0.24 -1.16 -32.43
CA GLY A 162 -0.53 -2.40 -33.14
C GLY A 162 0.52 -3.49 -32.95
N LEU A 163 0.25 -4.67 -33.53
CA LEU A 163 1.17 -5.81 -33.55
C LEU A 163 2.03 -5.77 -34.82
N TYR A 164 3.33 -5.91 -34.65
CA TYR A 164 4.33 -5.87 -35.71
C TYR A 164 5.16 -7.15 -35.75
N ARG A 165 5.57 -7.50 -36.96
CA ARG A 165 6.49 -8.61 -37.24
C ARG A 165 7.41 -8.18 -38.37
N GLU A 166 8.59 -7.67 -38.02
CA GLU A 166 9.55 -7.12 -38.96
C GLU A 166 10.56 -8.18 -39.39
N ALA A 167 10.86 -8.22 -40.69
CA ALA A 167 11.78 -9.17 -41.28
C ALA A 167 13.15 -8.52 -41.51
N ILE A 168 14.22 -9.14 -40.99
CA ILE A 168 15.60 -8.69 -41.20
C ILE A 168 16.32 -9.74 -42.03
N LYS A 169 16.79 -9.34 -43.22
CA LYS A 169 17.53 -10.20 -44.14
C LYS A 169 19.02 -10.15 -43.78
N VAL A 170 19.61 -11.31 -43.55
CA VAL A 170 21.05 -11.50 -43.29
C VAL A 170 21.64 -12.29 -44.45
N THR A 171 22.50 -11.64 -45.22
CA THR A 171 23.17 -12.20 -46.39
C THR A 171 24.55 -12.69 -45.98
N SER A 172 24.97 -13.86 -46.45
CA SER A 172 26.33 -14.37 -46.25
C SER A 172 26.81 -15.17 -47.45
N SER A 173 28.11 -15.48 -47.51
CA SER A 173 28.65 -16.44 -48.47
C SER A 173 28.06 -17.85 -48.31
N GLY A 174 27.51 -18.15 -47.12
CA GLY A 174 26.81 -19.40 -46.82
C GLY A 174 25.30 -19.38 -47.06
N GLY A 175 24.78 -18.32 -47.67
CA GLY A 175 23.37 -18.18 -48.07
C GLY A 175 22.63 -17.04 -47.37
N LEU A 176 21.40 -16.80 -47.83
CA LEU A 176 20.48 -15.81 -47.27
C LEU A 176 19.65 -16.45 -46.13
N ARG A 177 19.51 -15.72 -45.03
CA ARG A 177 18.61 -16.05 -43.92
C ARG A 177 17.75 -14.85 -43.59
N THR A 178 16.51 -15.11 -43.21
CA THR A 178 15.59 -14.09 -42.69
C THR A 178 15.32 -14.41 -41.24
N ILE A 179 15.54 -13.44 -40.37
CA ILE A 179 15.09 -13.47 -38.98
C ILE A 179 13.92 -12.51 -38.79
N PHE A 180 13.12 -12.77 -37.76
CA PHE A 180 11.93 -11.97 -37.49
C PHE A 180 11.96 -11.43 -36.07
N VAL A 181 11.47 -10.20 -35.91
CA VAL A 181 11.28 -9.58 -34.61
C VAL A 181 9.82 -9.18 -34.50
N LYS A 182 9.16 -9.67 -33.45
CA LYS A 182 7.74 -9.43 -33.19
C LYS A 182 7.60 -8.54 -31.97
N PHE A 183 6.77 -7.51 -32.05
CA PHE A 183 6.53 -6.59 -30.94
C PHE A 183 5.15 -5.95 -31.06
N LYS A 184 4.58 -5.49 -29.95
CA LYS A 184 3.30 -4.76 -29.92
C LYS A 184 3.53 -3.35 -29.38
N ILE A 185 3.15 -2.33 -30.16
CA ILE A 185 3.13 -0.94 -29.70
C ILE A 185 1.76 -0.67 -29.07
N VAL A 186 1.73 -0.13 -27.86
CA VAL A 186 0.51 0.29 -27.16
C VAL A 186 0.59 1.76 -26.79
N SER A 187 -0.55 2.43 -26.72
CA SER A 187 -0.58 3.80 -26.22
C SER A 187 -0.30 3.85 -24.71
N SER A 188 0.18 4.99 -24.21
CA SER A 188 0.39 5.18 -22.76
C SER A 188 -0.90 5.03 -21.94
N GLN A 189 -2.07 5.13 -22.57
CA GLN A 189 -3.36 4.89 -21.91
C GLN A 189 -3.73 3.40 -21.89
N ASP A 190 -3.19 2.60 -22.82
CA ASP A 190 -3.45 1.16 -22.90
C ASP A 190 -2.41 0.34 -22.12
N SER A 191 -1.19 0.86 -21.96
CA SER A 191 -0.14 0.23 -21.16
C SER A 191 -0.60 -0.04 -19.73
N ALA A 192 -0.19 -1.17 -19.15
CA ALA A 192 -0.49 -1.51 -17.76
C ALA A 192 -0.05 -0.37 -16.83
N GLN A 193 -0.87 -0.04 -15.84
CA GLN A 193 -0.60 1.06 -14.90
C GLN A 193 -1.07 0.66 -13.50
N ILE A 194 -0.13 0.48 -12.58
CA ILE A 194 -0.47 0.15 -11.20
C ILE A 194 -1.12 1.34 -10.50
N ASN A 195 -2.24 1.10 -9.83
CA ASN A 195 -2.90 2.09 -8.99
C ASN A 195 -3.30 1.47 -7.66
N LEU A 196 -2.78 2.03 -6.56
CA LEU A 196 -2.98 1.53 -5.21
C LEU A 196 -3.92 2.44 -4.41
N ASN A 197 -4.70 1.84 -3.52
CA ASN A 197 -5.54 2.57 -2.60
C ASN A 197 -5.80 1.79 -1.30
N PRO A 198 -5.44 2.30 -0.11
CA PRO A 198 -4.79 3.60 0.11
C PRO A 198 -3.28 3.58 -0.23
N GLU A 199 -2.70 4.76 -0.39
CA GLU A 199 -1.22 4.94 -0.50
C GLU A 199 -0.55 5.05 0.87
N ARG A 200 -1.35 5.28 1.92
CA ARG A 200 -0.92 5.31 3.32
C ARG A 200 -1.91 4.50 4.14
N LEU A 201 -1.43 3.48 4.81
CA LEU A 201 -2.22 2.52 5.56
C LEU A 201 -2.03 2.75 7.07
N ASP A 202 -2.95 3.51 7.66
CA ASP A 202 -3.06 3.65 9.11
C ASP A 202 -3.72 2.40 9.71
N MET A 203 -2.98 1.64 10.52
CA MET A 203 -3.47 0.43 11.20
C MET A 203 -4.12 0.75 12.55
N GLY A 204 -4.07 2.02 12.99
CA GLY A 204 -4.65 2.50 14.23
C GLY A 204 -3.82 2.19 15.47
N ILE A 205 -4.50 2.22 16.62
CA ILE A 205 -3.91 1.96 17.93
C ILE A 205 -4.09 0.48 18.29
N ILE A 206 -2.99 -0.24 18.47
CA ILE A 206 -2.97 -1.69 18.68
C ILE A 206 -2.27 -2.03 19.99
N LEU A 207 -2.89 -2.89 20.80
CA LEU A 207 -2.26 -3.43 22.00
C LEU A 207 -1.04 -4.29 21.64
N GLN A 208 0.02 -4.18 22.42
CA GLN A 208 1.17 -5.07 22.35
C GLN A 208 0.73 -6.54 22.39
N GLY A 209 1.34 -7.40 21.57
CA GLY A 209 0.97 -8.82 21.48
C GLY A 209 -0.27 -9.15 20.65
N LYS A 210 -0.96 -8.16 20.06
CA LYS A 210 -2.11 -8.40 19.19
C LYS A 210 -1.73 -8.36 17.72
N THR A 211 -2.65 -8.85 16.89
CA THR A 211 -2.53 -8.78 15.43
C THR A 211 -3.68 -7.94 14.86
N VAL A 212 -3.40 -7.20 13.80
CA VAL A 212 -4.41 -6.44 13.05
C VAL A 212 -4.20 -6.65 11.56
N SER A 213 -5.29 -6.66 10.79
CA SER A 213 -5.23 -6.80 9.34
C SER A 213 -6.04 -5.70 8.66
N LYS A 214 -5.49 -5.12 7.59
CA LYS A 214 -6.21 -4.24 6.65
C LYS A 214 -5.87 -4.64 5.22
N LYS A 215 -6.54 -4.03 4.24
CA LYS A 215 -6.37 -4.34 2.82
C LYS A 215 -5.91 -3.13 2.04
N ILE A 216 -5.07 -3.38 1.04
CA ILE A 216 -4.74 -2.44 -0.03
C ILE A 216 -5.47 -2.94 -1.28
N ARG A 217 -6.21 -2.05 -1.94
CA ARG A 217 -6.78 -2.32 -3.26
C ARG A 217 -5.75 -1.97 -4.33
N LEU A 218 -5.55 -2.90 -5.26
CA LEU A 218 -4.71 -2.72 -6.44
C LEU A 218 -5.60 -2.84 -7.67
N ASN A 219 -5.59 -1.78 -8.49
CA ASN A 219 -6.27 -1.73 -9.76
C ASN A 219 -5.24 -1.49 -10.86
N ASN A 220 -5.52 -2.01 -12.04
CA ASN A 220 -4.82 -1.62 -13.25
C ASN A 220 -5.63 -0.55 -13.99
N LYS A 221 -5.05 0.64 -14.17
CA LYS A 221 -5.66 1.74 -14.95
C LYS A 221 -5.46 1.57 -16.46
N GLY A 222 -4.55 0.69 -16.86
CA GLY A 222 -4.30 0.33 -18.25
C GLY A 222 -5.26 -0.74 -18.77
N LYS A 223 -5.05 -1.15 -20.02
CA LYS A 223 -5.80 -2.24 -20.67
C LYS A 223 -5.00 -3.54 -20.79
N GLU A 224 -3.67 -3.44 -20.82
CA GLU A 224 -2.79 -4.62 -20.80
C GLU A 224 -2.75 -5.28 -19.43
N ILE A 225 -2.43 -6.57 -19.38
CA ILE A 225 -2.32 -7.32 -18.13
C ILE A 225 -1.20 -6.71 -17.25
N LEU A 226 -1.56 -6.29 -16.04
CA LEU A 226 -0.64 -5.85 -15.01
C LEU A 226 -0.15 -7.06 -14.23
N LYS A 227 1.13 -7.41 -14.37
CA LYS A 227 1.82 -8.40 -13.54
C LYS A 227 2.52 -7.67 -12.41
N TRP A 228 2.27 -8.08 -11.17
CA TRP A 228 2.74 -7.37 -9.99
C TRP A 228 3.30 -8.32 -8.92
N SER A 229 4.19 -7.79 -8.10
CA SER A 229 4.73 -8.42 -6.90
C SER A 229 4.88 -7.38 -5.79
N VAL A 230 4.82 -7.82 -4.55
CA VAL A 230 4.84 -6.94 -3.39
C VAL A 230 5.76 -7.49 -2.30
N ALA A 231 6.56 -6.61 -1.70
CA ALA A 231 7.45 -6.96 -0.61
C ALA A 231 7.67 -5.77 0.33
N LEU A 232 8.14 -6.05 1.54
CA LEU A 232 8.66 -5.00 2.41
C LEU A 232 9.97 -4.43 1.84
N GLN A 233 10.16 -3.13 1.99
CA GLN A 233 11.41 -2.47 1.60
C GLN A 233 12.59 -3.09 2.36
N LYS A 234 13.54 -3.69 1.63
CA LYS A 234 14.76 -4.27 2.22
C LYS A 234 15.67 -3.16 2.72
N GLN A 235 16.22 -3.31 3.93
CA GLN A 235 17.26 -2.41 4.45
C GLN A 235 18.64 -2.84 3.92
N LYS A 236 19.41 -1.93 3.32
CA LYS A 236 20.87 -2.14 3.17
C LYS A 236 21.58 -1.61 4.42
N ARG A 237 22.59 -2.34 4.90
CA ARG A 237 23.43 -1.89 6.02
C ARG A 237 24.15 -0.59 5.63
N GLY A 238 23.89 0.48 6.38
CA GLY A 238 24.54 1.78 6.18
C GLY A 238 23.72 2.80 5.40
N ASP A 239 22.51 2.45 4.94
CA ASP A 239 21.59 3.46 4.42
C ASP A 239 21.16 4.39 5.56
N VAL A 240 21.39 5.70 5.39
CA VAL A 240 20.62 6.72 6.11
C VAL A 240 19.16 6.37 5.90
N GLN A 241 18.34 6.43 6.96
CA GLN A 241 16.89 6.24 6.92
C GLN A 241 16.38 6.90 5.63
N PRO A 242 15.80 6.16 4.66
CA PRO A 242 15.67 6.66 3.29
C PRO A 242 14.96 8.01 3.30
N GLU A 243 15.52 8.99 2.57
CA GLU A 243 14.82 10.25 2.28
C GLU A 243 13.43 9.89 1.76
N GLY A 244 12.41 10.09 2.60
CA GLY A 244 11.07 9.56 2.34
C GLY A 244 10.35 9.02 3.59
N PHE A 245 11.09 8.60 4.63
CA PHE A 245 10.48 8.41 5.96
C PHE A 245 10.23 9.78 6.60
N LYS A 246 9.15 10.45 6.17
CA LYS A 246 8.74 11.73 6.77
C LYS A 246 8.44 11.49 8.24
N LYS A 247 9.26 12.05 9.14
CA LYS A 247 9.12 11.89 10.59
C LYS A 247 7.74 12.39 11.02
N GLY A 248 6.88 11.49 11.46
CA GLY A 248 5.57 11.88 11.98
C GLY A 248 4.53 10.78 11.93
N LYS A 249 3.56 10.88 12.82
CA LYS A 249 2.43 9.95 12.94
C LYS A 249 1.42 10.27 11.85
N TYR A 250 1.14 9.32 10.96
CA TYR A 250 0.00 9.44 10.04
C TYR A 250 -1.30 9.04 10.74
N VAL A 251 -2.36 9.80 10.49
CA VAL A 251 -3.72 9.54 10.95
C VAL A 251 -4.63 9.59 9.73
N SER A 252 -5.27 8.46 9.42
CA SER A 252 -6.23 8.39 8.31
C SER A 252 -7.59 8.90 8.76
N PHE A 253 -8.27 9.64 7.88
CA PHE A 253 -9.67 10.07 8.08
C PHE A 253 -10.67 9.09 7.46
N VAL A 254 -10.23 7.91 7.01
CA VAL A 254 -11.16 6.91 6.47
C VAL A 254 -12.13 6.42 7.56
N ASN A 255 -13.42 6.43 7.23
CA ASN A 255 -14.46 5.72 7.96
C ASN A 255 -15.04 4.64 7.03
N GLU A 256 -14.58 3.40 7.24
CA GLU A 256 -15.05 2.23 6.49
C GLU A 256 -16.56 2.01 6.64
N GLU A 257 -17.14 2.37 7.78
CA GLU A 257 -18.59 2.21 8.02
C GLU A 257 -19.42 3.22 7.22
N ALA A 258 -18.85 4.39 6.90
CA ALA A 258 -19.52 5.43 6.11
C ALA A 258 -19.52 5.12 4.60
N ARG A 259 -18.68 4.18 4.13
CA ARG A 259 -18.51 3.91 2.70
C ARG A 259 -19.84 3.52 2.04
N GLY A 260 -20.21 4.26 0.99
CA GLY A 260 -21.43 4.04 0.23
C GLY A 260 -22.69 4.67 0.83
N ARG A 261 -22.59 5.40 1.96
CA ARG A 261 -23.74 6.11 2.55
C ARG A 261 -24.00 7.46 1.87
N GLY A 262 -23.03 8.00 1.13
CA GLY A 262 -23.12 9.30 0.45
C GLY A 262 -22.93 10.52 1.37
N VAL A 263 -22.99 10.33 2.69
CA VAL A 263 -22.68 11.34 3.71
C VAL A 263 -21.54 10.82 4.57
N TYR A 264 -20.60 11.69 4.91
CA TYR A 264 -19.48 11.32 5.78
C TYR A 264 -19.76 11.72 7.23
N ASP A 265 -19.49 10.78 8.14
CA ASP A 265 -19.35 11.03 9.57
C ASP A 265 -17.96 10.52 10.04
N PRO A 266 -17.28 11.24 10.96
CA PRO A 266 -15.98 10.78 11.46
C PRO A 266 -16.10 9.41 12.16
N ALA A 267 -15.11 8.55 11.93
CA ALA A 267 -14.97 7.27 12.63
C ALA A 267 -14.93 7.47 14.15
N HIS A 268 -15.36 6.46 14.92
CA HIS A 268 -15.49 6.58 16.39
C HIS A 268 -14.22 7.11 17.08
N ASN A 269 -13.04 6.67 16.64
CA ASN A 269 -11.74 7.10 17.16
C ASN A 269 -11.35 8.55 16.80
N LEU A 270 -12.04 9.17 15.84
CA LEU A 270 -11.78 10.55 15.42
C LEU A 270 -12.78 11.55 16.01
N ARG A 271 -13.98 11.12 16.44
CA ARG A 271 -15.06 12.04 16.87
C ARG A 271 -14.70 12.94 18.06
N GLU A 272 -13.76 12.53 18.90
CA GLU A 272 -13.27 13.37 20.01
C GLU A 272 -12.30 14.47 19.54
N PHE A 273 -11.63 14.27 18.41
CA PHE A 273 -10.58 15.17 17.91
C PHE A 273 -10.94 15.83 16.58
N MET A 274 -12.03 15.43 15.94
CA MET A 274 -12.44 15.88 14.62
C MET A 274 -13.91 16.29 14.63
N SER A 275 -14.20 17.48 14.13
CA SER A 275 -15.56 17.97 13.93
C SER A 275 -15.74 18.55 12.53
N LEU A 276 -16.92 18.32 11.96
CA LEU A 276 -17.31 18.82 10.65
C LEU A 276 -18.46 19.80 10.79
N THR A 277 -18.42 20.87 10.00
CA THR A 277 -19.51 21.84 9.86
C THR A 277 -19.76 22.07 8.38
N GLY A 278 -21.03 22.14 7.98
CA GLY A 278 -21.45 22.19 6.58
C GLY A 278 -21.82 20.81 6.01
N THR A 279 -21.81 20.71 4.70
CA THR A 279 -22.22 19.52 3.93
C THR A 279 -20.99 18.71 3.50
N TRP A 280 -20.76 17.59 4.18
CA TRP A 280 -19.68 16.66 3.88
C TRP A 280 -20.24 15.37 3.29
N ALA A 281 -19.90 15.11 2.03
CA ALA A 281 -20.16 13.84 1.37
C ALA A 281 -19.09 12.81 1.77
N GLU A 282 -19.33 11.55 1.44
CA GLU A 282 -18.34 10.49 1.57
C GLU A 282 -17.84 10.07 0.18
N ASN A 283 -16.52 9.87 0.04
CA ASN A 283 -15.92 9.24 -1.13
C ASN A 283 -14.89 8.21 -0.70
N ASP A 284 -15.22 6.94 -0.93
CA ASP A 284 -14.37 5.79 -0.62
C ASP A 284 -13.96 5.64 0.86
N GLY A 285 -14.81 6.15 1.74
CA GLY A 285 -14.68 6.21 3.19
C GLY A 285 -14.10 7.53 3.67
N TYR A 286 -13.67 8.43 2.79
CA TYR A 286 -13.06 9.71 3.16
C TYR A 286 -14.07 10.87 3.15
N PRO A 287 -13.85 11.92 3.98
CA PRO A 287 -14.62 13.16 3.90
C PRO A 287 -14.37 13.86 2.56
N ALA A 288 -15.45 14.10 1.83
CA ALA A 288 -15.46 14.78 0.54
C ALA A 288 -16.27 16.07 0.62
N SER A 289 -15.77 17.13 0.01
CA SER A 289 -16.41 18.44 -0.03
C SER A 289 -16.39 18.98 -1.45
N ALA A 290 -17.45 19.69 -1.84
CA ALA A 290 -17.60 20.35 -3.14
C ALA A 290 -17.51 21.88 -3.05
N GLY A 291 -16.87 22.42 -2.00
CA GLY A 291 -16.84 23.85 -1.67
C GLY A 291 -18.02 24.28 -0.78
N GLY A 292 -18.25 25.59 -0.66
CA GLY A 292 -19.38 26.16 0.10
C GLY A 292 -19.10 26.39 1.60
N ASP A 293 -17.89 26.85 1.92
CA ASP A 293 -17.44 27.17 3.29
C ASP A 293 -17.52 25.99 4.27
N ASN A 294 -17.36 24.77 3.74
CA ASN A 294 -17.35 23.55 4.53
C ASN A 294 -16.10 23.49 5.43
N LEU A 295 -16.31 23.24 6.72
CA LEU A 295 -15.26 23.34 7.72
C LEU A 295 -14.96 21.97 8.36
N LEU A 296 -13.67 21.63 8.40
CA LEU A 296 -13.13 20.48 9.14
C LEU A 296 -12.17 21.01 10.19
N LYS A 297 -12.47 20.77 11.46
CA LYS A 297 -11.56 21.07 12.58
C LYS A 297 -10.98 19.77 13.12
N PHE A 298 -9.65 19.72 13.30
CA PHE A 298 -8.92 18.58 13.82
C PHE A 298 -7.94 19.01 14.92
N GLN A 299 -7.94 18.31 16.05
CA GLN A 299 -7.01 18.51 17.16
C GLN A 299 -5.85 17.51 17.06
N PHE A 300 -4.63 17.98 17.26
CA PHE A 300 -3.43 17.15 17.19
C PHE A 300 -2.42 17.50 18.28
N ASN A 301 -1.53 16.55 18.59
CA ASN A 301 -0.41 16.78 19.50
C ASN A 301 0.92 16.53 18.77
N GLY A 302 1.73 17.57 18.60
CA GLY A 302 2.99 17.50 17.86
C GLY A 302 3.56 18.87 17.52
N THR A 303 4.56 18.91 16.64
CA THR A 303 5.30 20.13 16.28
C THR A 303 4.97 20.67 14.89
N GLY A 304 4.01 20.07 14.20
CA GLY A 304 3.63 20.43 12.84
C GLY A 304 2.67 19.45 12.19
N LEU A 305 2.21 19.76 10.98
CA LEU A 305 1.17 19.02 10.29
C LEU A 305 1.36 19.05 8.77
N ILE A 306 1.23 17.90 8.13
CA ILE A 306 1.11 17.75 6.66
C ILE A 306 -0.28 17.21 6.36
N LEU A 307 -0.97 17.81 5.40
CA LEU A 307 -2.28 17.39 4.91
C LEU A 307 -2.13 16.53 3.65
N TYR A 308 -2.93 15.46 3.56
CA TYR A 308 -3.07 14.64 2.36
C TYR A 308 -4.50 14.70 1.85
N PHE A 309 -4.65 15.03 0.57
CA PHE A 309 -5.95 15.24 -0.04
C PHE A 309 -5.92 14.90 -1.52
N THR A 310 -7.10 14.76 -2.12
CA THR A 310 -7.28 14.53 -3.55
C THR A 310 -8.09 15.68 -4.14
N THR A 311 -7.62 16.27 -5.24
CA THR A 311 -8.33 17.29 -6.03
C THR A 311 -8.89 16.68 -7.32
N TYR A 312 -9.82 17.41 -7.95
CA TYR A 312 -10.52 16.99 -9.18
C TYR A 312 -10.28 18.01 -10.30
N PRO A 313 -10.75 17.75 -11.55
CA PRO A 313 -10.65 18.69 -12.67
C PRO A 313 -11.44 20.00 -12.48
N ASP A 314 -11.02 20.83 -11.53
CA ASP A 314 -11.61 22.11 -11.18
C ASP A 314 -10.56 23.07 -10.61
N MET A 315 -11.00 24.31 -10.39
CA MET A 315 -10.30 25.26 -9.53
C MET A 315 -10.90 25.18 -8.13
N GLY A 316 -10.09 25.47 -7.11
CA GLY A 316 -10.59 25.54 -5.75
C GLY A 316 -9.67 26.23 -4.77
N ASN A 317 -10.18 26.39 -3.55
CA ASN A 317 -9.54 27.12 -2.48
C ASN A 317 -9.77 26.45 -1.11
N LEU A 318 -8.67 26.22 -0.40
CA LEU A 318 -8.64 25.72 0.97
C LEU A 318 -7.97 26.76 1.86
N THR A 319 -8.74 27.38 2.74
CA THR A 319 -8.24 28.30 3.76
C THR A 319 -7.90 27.52 5.03
N ILE A 320 -6.72 27.76 5.62
CA ILE A 320 -6.16 26.93 6.68
C ILE A 320 -5.80 27.80 7.88
N TYR A 321 -6.38 27.48 9.02
CA TYR A 321 -6.08 28.10 10.31
C TYR A 321 -5.39 27.10 11.23
N VAL A 322 -4.42 27.57 12.00
CA VAL A 322 -3.81 26.81 13.11
C VAL A 322 -3.94 27.63 14.37
N ASP A 323 -4.51 27.03 15.41
CA ASP A 323 -4.83 27.70 16.69
C ASP A 323 -5.57 29.03 16.47
N GLU A 324 -6.59 28.99 15.61
CA GLU A 324 -7.44 30.12 15.19
C GLU A 324 -6.73 31.23 14.40
N ASN A 325 -5.44 31.09 14.10
CA ASN A 325 -4.68 32.03 13.26
C ASN A 325 -4.64 31.55 11.81
N LEU A 326 -4.90 32.44 10.85
CA LEU A 326 -4.78 32.12 9.42
C LEU A 326 -3.31 31.87 9.06
N ILE A 327 -3.01 30.68 8.54
CA ILE A 327 -1.65 30.28 8.16
C ILE A 327 -1.49 30.26 6.64
N ASN A 328 -2.49 29.79 5.89
CA ASN A 328 -2.36 29.59 4.45
C ASN A 328 -3.72 29.66 3.74
N GLU A 329 -3.71 30.16 2.50
CA GLU A 329 -4.81 30.03 1.54
C GLU A 329 -4.29 29.27 0.31
N HIS A 330 -4.58 27.98 0.26
CA HIS A 330 -4.10 27.10 -0.79
C HIS A 330 -5.10 27.08 -1.96
N ASN A 331 -4.69 27.62 -3.11
CA ASN A 331 -5.44 27.59 -4.35
C ASN A 331 -4.90 26.49 -5.27
N TRP A 332 -5.79 25.79 -5.98
CA TRP A 332 -5.40 24.84 -7.02
C TRP A 332 -6.18 25.08 -8.32
N LEU A 333 -5.57 24.61 -9.41
CA LEU A 333 -6.21 24.37 -10.70
C LEU A 333 -5.72 23.01 -11.17
N SER A 334 -6.61 22.03 -11.27
CA SER A 334 -6.26 20.70 -11.76
C SER A 334 -7.06 20.34 -13.01
N TYR A 335 -6.45 19.54 -13.88
CA TYR A 335 -7.06 19.06 -15.12
C TYR A 335 -7.42 17.57 -15.05
N LYS A 336 -7.02 16.87 -13.98
CA LYS A 336 -7.31 15.45 -13.73
C LYS A 336 -7.49 15.20 -12.23
N LYS A 337 -7.97 14.02 -11.85
CA LYS A 337 -7.98 13.63 -10.43
C LYS A 337 -6.54 13.43 -9.95
N GLU A 338 -6.10 14.16 -8.93
CA GLU A 338 -4.73 14.12 -8.42
C GLU A 338 -4.69 14.07 -6.90
N LYS A 339 -3.79 13.24 -6.37
CA LYS A 339 -3.46 13.25 -4.95
C LYS A 339 -2.37 14.28 -4.70
N ALA A 340 -2.52 15.04 -3.62
CA ALA A 340 -1.60 16.10 -3.24
C ALA A 340 -1.23 15.99 -1.76
N GLU A 341 -0.07 16.55 -1.43
CA GLU A 341 0.38 16.77 -0.07
C GLU A 341 0.67 18.25 0.14
N LEU A 342 0.32 18.76 1.33
CA LEU A 342 0.55 20.16 1.69
C LEU A 342 1.14 20.21 3.10
N LEU A 343 2.37 20.73 3.22
CA LEU A 343 2.91 21.12 4.52
C LEU A 343 2.10 22.31 5.03
N ILE A 344 1.31 22.11 6.08
CA ILE A 344 0.52 23.17 6.69
C ILE A 344 1.41 24.04 7.56
N ILE A 345 2.17 23.40 8.47
CA ILE A 345 3.02 24.09 9.44
C ILE A 345 4.08 23.15 10.02
N GLU A 346 5.21 23.72 10.41
CA GLU A 346 6.27 23.07 11.18
C GLU A 346 6.86 24.06 12.20
N GLY A 347 7.63 23.56 13.17
CA GLY A 347 8.31 24.40 14.17
C GLY A 347 7.42 24.87 15.32
N LEU A 348 6.24 24.28 15.51
CA LEU A 348 5.43 24.51 16.71
C LEU A 348 6.10 23.90 17.95
N SER A 349 5.79 24.45 19.12
CA SER A 349 6.10 23.80 20.40
C SER A 349 5.46 22.41 20.45
N ASP A 350 6.14 21.38 20.96
CA ASP A 350 5.50 20.07 21.13
C ASP A 350 4.37 20.19 22.17
N GLY A 351 3.13 20.01 21.71
CA GLY A 351 1.95 20.27 22.51
C GLY A 351 0.66 20.05 21.74
N ASN A 352 -0.47 20.37 22.37
CA ASN A 352 -1.79 20.30 21.75
C ASN A 352 -2.04 21.54 20.89
N HIS A 353 -2.48 21.29 19.66
CA HIS A 353 -2.80 22.29 18.66
C HIS A 353 -4.11 21.92 17.96
N SER A 354 -4.67 22.88 17.24
CA SER A 354 -5.83 22.68 16.38
C SER A 354 -5.58 23.20 14.99
N VAL A 355 -6.05 22.45 13.99
CA VAL A 355 -6.13 22.91 12.60
C VAL A 355 -7.59 23.03 12.20
N THR A 356 -7.93 24.10 11.49
CA THR A 356 -9.23 24.30 10.87
C THR A 356 -9.03 24.49 9.38
N LEU A 357 -9.64 23.61 8.60
CA LEU A 357 -9.65 23.63 7.14
C LEU A 357 -11.01 24.13 6.67
N VAL A 358 -11.03 25.18 5.85
CA VAL A 358 -12.25 25.75 5.28
C VAL A 358 -12.18 25.62 3.77
N ASN A 359 -12.97 24.69 3.22
CA ASN A 359 -13.11 24.51 1.79
C ASN A 359 -14.12 25.50 1.23
N LYS A 360 -13.63 26.60 0.64
CA LYS A 360 -14.48 27.65 0.07
C LYS A 360 -15.03 27.25 -1.30
N ASP A 361 -14.19 26.68 -2.15
CA ASP A 361 -14.53 26.33 -3.53
C ASP A 361 -13.71 25.12 -4.02
N GLY A 362 -14.23 24.43 -5.03
CA GLY A 362 -13.61 23.25 -5.64
C GLY A 362 -13.82 21.96 -4.85
N ARG A 363 -13.74 20.84 -5.57
CA ARG A 363 -13.92 19.52 -5.00
C ARG A 363 -12.61 19.00 -4.42
N LEU A 364 -12.68 18.50 -3.19
CA LEU A 364 -11.58 17.80 -2.56
C LEU A 364 -12.05 16.66 -1.65
N ASP A 365 -11.23 15.62 -1.58
CA ASP A 365 -11.34 14.55 -0.57
C ASP A 365 -10.16 14.65 0.38
N ILE A 366 -10.38 14.59 1.70
CA ILE A 366 -9.30 14.64 2.69
C ILE A 366 -8.96 13.23 3.16
N GLU A 367 -7.78 12.74 2.80
CA GLU A 367 -7.34 11.38 3.17
C GLU A 367 -6.93 11.28 4.64
N GLY A 368 -6.31 12.34 5.16
CA GLY A 368 -5.80 12.36 6.53
C GLY A 368 -4.62 13.32 6.67
N VAL A 369 -3.90 13.18 7.77
CA VAL A 369 -2.80 14.09 8.14
C VAL A 369 -1.60 13.32 8.66
N ARG A 370 -0.40 13.90 8.51
CA ARG A 370 0.79 13.48 9.25
C ARG A 370 1.15 14.54 10.28
N ILE A 371 1.21 14.11 11.53
CA ILE A 371 1.58 14.92 12.69
C ILE A 371 3.09 14.81 12.90
N LEU A 372 3.79 15.94 12.80
CA LEU A 372 5.25 16.02 12.95
C LEU A 372 5.66 16.03 14.42
N GLY A 373 6.94 15.73 14.69
CA GLY A 373 7.52 15.74 16.05
C GLY A 373 7.43 14.42 16.80
N LYS A 374 6.82 13.38 16.21
CA LYS A 374 6.80 12.02 16.78
C LYS A 374 7.87 11.14 16.12
N GLU A 375 8.62 10.42 16.95
CA GLU A 375 9.59 9.43 16.48
C GLU A 375 8.86 8.20 15.95
N ILE A 376 9.20 7.80 14.72
CA ILE A 376 8.63 6.62 14.07
C ILE A 376 9.72 5.56 13.94
N LEU A 377 9.50 4.42 14.58
CA LEU A 377 10.40 3.27 14.56
C LEU A 377 10.07 2.35 13.38
N ARG A 378 11.06 1.63 12.87
CA ARG A 378 10.81 0.51 11.95
C ARG A 378 10.60 -0.76 12.76
N GLY A 379 9.65 -1.60 12.36
CA GLY A 379 9.45 -2.88 13.02
C GLY A 379 10.51 -3.93 12.65
N PRO A 380 10.66 -4.99 13.45
CA PRO A 380 11.61 -6.07 13.22
C PRO A 380 11.16 -6.96 12.05
N ALA A 381 12.08 -7.69 11.42
CA ALA A 381 11.74 -8.60 10.33
C ALA A 381 10.58 -9.56 10.70
N GLY A 382 9.59 -9.66 9.82
CA GLY A 382 8.41 -10.52 10.02
C GLY A 382 7.26 -9.91 10.81
N TRP A 383 7.36 -8.65 11.24
CA TRP A 383 6.26 -7.94 11.91
C TRP A 383 5.09 -7.61 10.98
N ILE A 384 5.34 -7.50 9.66
CA ILE A 384 4.33 -7.37 8.61
C ILE A 384 4.35 -8.62 7.73
N SER A 385 3.19 -9.18 7.45
CA SER A 385 2.97 -10.22 6.45
C SER A 385 2.00 -9.74 5.38
N LEU A 386 2.29 -10.05 4.11
CA LEU A 386 1.55 -9.62 2.93
C LEU A 386 0.97 -10.85 2.22
N PHE A 387 -0.29 -10.78 1.78
CA PHE A 387 -0.91 -11.86 1.01
C PHE A 387 -2.04 -11.38 0.10
N PRO A 388 -2.04 -11.72 -1.21
CA PRO A 388 -0.98 -12.41 -1.93
C PRO A 388 0.27 -11.53 -2.12
N ASP A 389 1.43 -12.15 -2.38
CA ASP A 389 2.71 -11.46 -2.59
C ASP A 389 3.04 -11.21 -4.07
N SER A 390 2.25 -11.78 -4.99
CA SER A 390 2.32 -11.54 -6.43
C SER A 390 1.01 -11.93 -7.11
N GLY A 391 0.80 -11.43 -8.32
CA GLY A 391 -0.39 -11.73 -9.10
C GLY A 391 -0.40 -11.08 -10.47
N SER A 392 -1.53 -11.22 -11.16
CA SER A 392 -1.80 -10.54 -12.43
C SER A 392 -3.25 -10.10 -12.48
N THR A 393 -3.52 -8.86 -12.89
CA THR A 393 -4.88 -8.32 -13.03
C THR A 393 -5.05 -7.60 -14.37
N THR A 394 -6.29 -7.58 -14.87
CA THR A 394 -6.67 -6.80 -16.07
C THR A 394 -7.48 -5.58 -15.68
N LEU A 395 -8.76 -5.73 -15.34
CA LEU A 395 -9.66 -4.64 -14.92
C LEU A 395 -10.26 -4.88 -13.53
N GLU A 396 -9.98 -6.03 -12.92
CA GLU A 396 -10.48 -6.39 -11.60
C GLU A 396 -9.67 -5.74 -10.48
N THR A 397 -10.35 -5.45 -9.37
CA THR A 397 -9.71 -4.97 -8.15
C THR A 397 -9.13 -6.13 -7.36
N GLU A 398 -7.82 -6.14 -7.22
CA GLU A 398 -7.09 -7.06 -6.34
C GLU A 398 -7.04 -6.53 -4.91
N TYR A 399 -7.08 -7.44 -3.94
CA TYR A 399 -7.03 -7.10 -2.51
C TYR A 399 -5.82 -7.75 -1.84
N ILE A 400 -4.85 -6.93 -1.47
CA ILE A 400 -3.65 -7.37 -0.76
C ILE A 400 -3.89 -7.18 0.74
N ASN A 401 -3.88 -8.28 1.49
CA ASN A 401 -4.00 -8.26 2.94
C ASN A 401 -2.64 -7.88 3.55
N VAL A 402 -2.65 -6.86 4.39
CA VAL A 402 -1.53 -6.44 5.23
C VAL A 402 -1.87 -6.81 6.66
N LYS A 403 -1.15 -7.78 7.21
CA LYS A 403 -1.31 -8.21 8.61
C LYS A 403 -0.09 -7.82 9.42
N LEU A 404 -0.32 -7.12 10.53
CA LEU A 404 0.69 -6.78 11.51
C LEU A 404 0.65 -7.73 12.71
N ASN A 405 1.82 -8.01 13.27
CA ASN A 405 2.01 -8.70 14.53
C ASN A 405 2.84 -7.85 15.49
N THR A 406 2.22 -7.38 16.58
CA THR A 406 2.87 -6.48 17.54
C THR A 406 3.54 -7.22 18.70
N ALA A 407 3.68 -8.54 18.65
CA ALA A 407 4.24 -9.33 19.76
C ALA A 407 5.70 -9.00 20.11
N GLN A 408 6.49 -8.58 19.12
CA GLN A 408 7.90 -8.20 19.31
C GLN A 408 8.11 -6.69 19.41
N LEU A 409 7.03 -5.90 19.38
CA LEU A 409 7.11 -4.44 19.41
C LEU A 409 6.96 -3.96 20.85
N THR A 410 7.80 -3.02 21.28
CA THR A 410 7.53 -2.24 22.49
C THR A 410 6.51 -1.14 22.20
N PRO A 411 5.84 -0.57 23.21
CA PRO A 411 4.99 0.59 22.99
C PRO A 411 5.72 1.73 22.28
N GLY A 412 5.04 2.39 21.34
CA GLY A 412 5.60 3.44 20.49
C GLY A 412 4.94 3.49 19.11
N PHE A 413 5.42 4.39 18.26
CA PHE A 413 4.94 4.54 16.89
C PHE A 413 5.84 3.78 15.92
N TYR A 414 5.24 3.02 15.02
CA TYR A 414 5.98 2.25 14.02
C TYR A 414 5.47 2.55 12.61
N GLY A 415 6.37 2.47 11.65
CA GLY A 415 6.01 2.47 10.24
C GLY A 415 6.97 1.67 9.37
N ASP A 416 6.48 1.26 8.19
CA ASP A 416 7.30 0.67 7.14
C ASP A 416 6.79 1.01 5.74
N ASN A 417 7.60 0.73 4.72
CA ASN A 417 7.20 0.85 3.32
C ASN A 417 6.97 -0.52 2.70
N ILE A 418 5.81 -0.70 2.09
CA ILE A 418 5.50 -1.82 1.22
C ILE A 418 5.74 -1.38 -0.23
N VAL A 419 6.63 -2.07 -0.93
CA VAL A 419 7.01 -1.79 -2.31
C VAL A 419 6.28 -2.74 -3.25
N PHE A 420 5.57 -2.18 -4.22
CA PHE A 420 4.92 -2.90 -5.31
C PHE A 420 5.74 -2.72 -6.59
N ASN A 421 6.19 -3.83 -7.16
CA ASN A 421 6.89 -3.86 -8.46
C ASN A 421 5.95 -4.44 -9.51
N SER A 422 5.80 -3.75 -10.64
CA SER A 422 4.97 -4.23 -11.74
C SER A 422 5.53 -3.85 -13.10
N ASN A 423 5.02 -4.49 -14.16
CA ASN A 423 5.25 -4.05 -15.54
C ASN A 423 4.50 -2.75 -15.91
N GLY A 424 3.80 -2.14 -14.97
CA GLY A 424 3.09 -0.85 -15.13
C GLY A 424 3.57 0.22 -14.16
N GLY A 425 4.79 0.08 -13.62
CA GLY A 425 5.42 1.02 -12.69
C GLY A 425 5.70 0.44 -11.30
N GLU A 426 6.48 1.18 -10.52
CA GLU A 426 6.71 0.94 -9.09
C GLU A 426 5.80 1.84 -8.26
N ALA A 427 5.27 1.32 -7.15
CA ALA A 427 4.47 2.09 -6.23
C ALA A 427 4.79 1.71 -4.78
N ILE A 428 4.65 2.66 -3.86
CA ILE A 428 4.95 2.47 -2.44
C ILE A 428 3.69 2.75 -1.62
N VAL A 429 3.39 1.87 -0.67
CA VAL A 429 2.39 2.11 0.38
C VAL A 429 3.10 2.20 1.72
N GLU A 430 2.91 3.33 2.40
CA GLU A 430 3.45 3.54 3.74
C GLU A 430 2.48 2.96 4.78
N VAL A 431 2.97 2.18 5.74
CA VAL A 431 2.16 1.58 6.81
C VAL A 431 2.51 2.25 8.13
N PHE A 432 1.50 2.49 8.96
CA PHE A 432 1.67 3.03 10.31
C PHE A 432 0.87 2.28 11.35
N VAL A 433 1.41 2.21 12.56
CA VAL A 433 0.70 1.71 13.74
C VAL A 433 1.19 2.40 15.01
N GLU A 434 0.28 2.65 15.93
CA GLU A 434 0.62 3.00 17.30
C GLU A 434 0.49 1.76 18.17
N VAL A 435 1.60 1.31 18.77
CA VAL A 435 1.61 0.20 19.71
C VAL A 435 1.49 0.77 21.12
N VAL A 436 0.47 0.34 21.84
CA VAL A 436 0.25 0.71 23.24
C VAL A 436 0.48 -0.51 24.14
N PRO A 437 0.95 -0.33 25.38
CA PRO A 437 1.18 -1.46 26.27
C PRO A 437 -0.10 -2.27 26.45
N GLU A 438 0.03 -3.59 26.57
CA GLU A 438 -1.02 -4.40 27.17
C GLU A 438 -1.06 -4.04 28.66
N LYS A 439 -1.66 -2.88 28.99
CA LYS A 439 -1.97 -2.57 30.39
C LYS A 439 -2.91 -3.70 30.80
N THR A 440 -2.44 -4.61 31.67
CA THR A 440 -3.33 -5.30 32.62
C THR A 440 -4.18 -4.20 33.19
N THR A 441 -5.44 -4.17 32.77
CA THR A 441 -6.34 -3.06 32.99
C THR A 441 -6.35 -2.81 34.48
N LYS A 442 -5.71 -1.75 34.97
CA LYS A 442 -5.96 -1.31 36.34
C LYS A 442 -7.41 -0.87 36.28
N LEU A 443 -8.25 -1.66 36.90
CA LEU A 443 -9.68 -1.42 36.99
C LEU A 443 -9.92 -0.56 38.23
N ILE A 444 -10.84 0.37 38.11
CA ILE A 444 -11.32 1.20 39.21
C ILE A 444 -12.58 0.51 39.74
N ASP A 445 -12.53 0.00 40.96
CA ASP A 445 -13.72 -0.53 41.64
C ASP A 445 -14.70 0.62 41.91
N VAL A 446 -15.92 0.51 41.39
CA VAL A 446 -16.99 1.47 41.65
C VAL A 446 -17.95 0.87 42.67
N PHE A 447 -18.02 1.53 43.82
CA PHE A 447 -18.86 1.13 44.93
C PHE A 447 -20.23 1.77 44.83
N ARG A 448 -21.28 0.97 45.07
CA ARG A 448 -22.66 1.46 45.20
C ARG A 448 -23.01 1.70 46.65
N TYR A 449 -23.64 2.84 46.88
CA TYR A 449 -24.19 3.28 48.14
C TYR A 449 -25.65 3.69 47.91
N SER A 450 -26.54 3.35 48.83
CA SER A 450 -27.96 3.69 48.70
C SER A 450 -28.51 4.44 49.90
N ARG A 451 -29.45 5.34 49.63
CA ARG A 451 -30.27 6.01 50.65
C ARG A 451 -31.69 6.20 50.13
N GLY A 452 -32.59 5.34 50.56
CA GLY A 452 -33.98 5.36 50.09
C GLY A 452 -34.05 5.04 48.59
N ILE A 453 -34.31 6.06 47.77
CA ILE A 453 -34.40 5.95 46.30
C ILE A 453 -33.18 6.52 45.55
N ASP A 454 -32.21 7.10 46.28
CA ASP A 454 -30.99 7.64 45.70
C ASP A 454 -29.85 6.61 45.74
N PHE A 455 -29.14 6.51 44.61
CA PHE A 455 -28.05 5.57 44.39
C PHE A 455 -26.77 6.32 43.99
N LEU A 456 -25.81 6.32 44.89
CA LEU A 456 -24.50 6.94 44.68
C LEU A 456 -23.49 5.86 44.27
N PHE A 457 -22.81 6.09 43.16
CA PHE A 457 -21.70 5.29 42.65
C PHE A 457 -20.41 6.12 42.76
N THR A 458 -19.40 5.57 43.43
CA THR A 458 -18.12 6.25 43.62
C THR A 458 -16.94 5.30 43.48
N ALA A 459 -15.88 5.81 42.84
CA ALA A 459 -14.58 5.18 42.72
C ALA A 459 -13.68 5.41 43.95
N ASP A 460 -14.03 6.38 44.79
CA ASP A 460 -13.23 6.74 45.98
C ASP A 460 -14.13 6.96 47.20
N PRO A 461 -14.59 5.87 47.85
CA PRO A 461 -15.39 6.00 49.06
C PRO A 461 -14.64 6.63 50.24
N GLN A 462 -13.30 6.64 50.22
CA GLN A 462 -12.50 7.20 51.31
C GLN A 462 -12.49 8.73 51.21
N ALA A 463 -12.24 9.28 50.01
CA ALA A 463 -12.35 10.71 49.78
C ALA A 463 -13.76 11.25 50.06
N GLU A 464 -14.79 10.43 49.83
CA GLU A 464 -16.19 10.81 50.05
C GLU A 464 -16.74 10.42 51.42
N HIS A 465 -15.90 9.92 52.34
CA HIS A 465 -16.33 9.34 53.62
C HIS A 465 -17.24 10.27 54.44
N GLN A 466 -16.94 11.58 54.44
CA GLN A 466 -17.74 12.57 55.15
C GLN A 466 -19.18 12.62 54.61
N ARG A 467 -19.34 12.71 53.28
CA ARG A 467 -20.67 12.75 52.63
C ARG A 467 -21.43 11.45 52.87
N LEU A 468 -20.76 10.31 52.73
CA LEU A 468 -21.37 8.99 52.88
C LEU A 468 -21.91 8.79 54.31
N SER A 469 -21.12 9.16 55.31
CA SER A 469 -21.47 9.01 56.72
C SER A 469 -22.51 10.03 57.18
N GLN A 470 -22.30 11.33 56.88
CA GLN A 470 -23.22 12.40 57.31
C GLN A 470 -24.61 12.29 56.68
N ASN A 471 -24.69 11.75 55.46
CA ASN A 471 -25.97 11.57 54.77
C ASN A 471 -26.59 10.18 54.98
N ALA A 472 -26.00 9.33 55.83
CA ALA A 472 -26.49 7.98 56.13
C ALA A 472 -26.67 7.07 54.89
N TYR A 473 -25.71 7.11 53.97
CA TYR A 473 -25.68 6.15 52.86
C TYR A 473 -25.21 4.77 53.35
N VAL A 474 -25.88 3.71 52.87
CA VAL A 474 -25.52 2.33 53.17
C VAL A 474 -24.67 1.76 52.04
N LYS A 475 -23.50 1.20 52.37
CA LYS A 475 -22.63 0.54 51.40
C LYS A 475 -23.25 -0.78 50.94
N GLU A 476 -23.44 -0.95 49.63
CA GLU A 476 -23.94 -2.21 49.06
C GLU A 476 -22.83 -3.09 48.47
N GLY A 477 -21.65 -2.52 48.18
CA GLY A 477 -20.49 -3.24 47.67
C GLY A 477 -20.00 -2.70 46.33
N ILE A 478 -19.18 -3.49 45.62
CA ILE A 478 -18.72 -3.17 44.27
C ILE A 478 -19.87 -3.45 43.30
N ALA A 479 -20.31 -2.45 42.55
CA ALA A 479 -21.35 -2.61 41.55
C ALA A 479 -20.80 -3.00 40.18
N PHE A 480 -19.69 -2.38 39.79
CA PHE A 480 -18.98 -2.64 38.53
C PHE A 480 -17.57 -2.05 38.60
N ARG A 481 -16.75 -2.34 37.59
CA ARG A 481 -15.43 -1.76 37.45
C ARG A 481 -15.30 -0.90 36.19
N LEU A 482 -14.73 0.28 36.36
CA LEU A 482 -14.38 1.20 35.29
C LEU A 482 -12.91 1.06 34.91
N PHE A 483 -12.57 1.67 33.78
CA PHE A 483 -11.20 1.75 33.27
C PHE A 483 -10.50 2.97 33.87
N VAL A 484 -9.19 2.88 34.11
CA VAL A 484 -8.40 4.08 34.41
C VAL A 484 -8.42 5.05 33.22
N PRO A 485 -8.28 6.37 33.47
CA PRO A 485 -8.09 7.35 32.40
C PRO A 485 -7.02 6.92 31.39
N GLU A 486 -7.20 7.34 30.12
CA GLU A 486 -6.32 7.01 28.99
C GLU A 486 -6.31 5.54 28.57
N THR A 487 -7.26 4.72 29.03
CA THR A 487 -7.41 3.37 28.47
C THR A 487 -7.97 3.47 27.04
N PRO A 488 -7.30 2.89 26.02
CA PRO A 488 -7.76 2.97 24.64
C PRO A 488 -9.18 2.42 24.44
N GLY A 489 -10.00 3.12 23.66
CA GLY A 489 -11.39 2.74 23.38
C GLY A 489 -12.37 3.03 24.51
N THR A 490 -11.98 3.86 25.49
CA THR A 490 -12.81 4.27 26.63
C THR A 490 -12.87 5.78 26.73
N THR A 491 -13.95 6.31 27.30
CA THR A 491 -14.15 7.76 27.50
C THR A 491 -14.60 8.03 28.94
N GLY A 492 -14.52 9.27 29.41
CA GLY A 492 -14.88 9.62 30.79
C GLY A 492 -16.34 9.29 31.13
N PHE A 493 -16.58 8.72 32.31
CA PHE A 493 -17.92 8.48 32.85
C PHE A 493 -18.18 9.46 34.00
N TYR A 494 -19.10 10.39 33.78
CA TYR A 494 -19.31 11.57 34.62
C TYR A 494 -20.50 11.40 35.54
N ARG A 495 -20.41 12.01 36.73
CA ARG A 495 -21.47 12.05 37.74
C ARG A 495 -22.02 13.47 37.89
N TRP A 496 -23.34 13.59 37.97
CA TRP A 496 -24.04 14.81 38.34
C TRP A 496 -24.92 14.59 39.56
N TYR A 497 -25.12 15.64 40.35
CA TYR A 497 -26.01 15.64 41.51
C TYR A 497 -27.04 16.76 41.44
N HIS A 498 -28.31 16.47 41.73
CA HIS A 498 -29.38 17.45 41.84
C HIS A 498 -29.78 17.67 43.31
N PRO A 499 -29.43 18.81 43.95
CA PRO A 499 -29.63 19.01 45.38
C PRO A 499 -31.08 18.94 45.87
N GLN A 500 -32.03 19.51 45.11
CA GLN A 500 -33.45 19.50 45.49
C GLN A 500 -34.11 18.13 45.33
N LYS A 501 -33.81 17.42 44.23
CA LYS A 501 -34.35 16.08 43.96
C LYS A 501 -33.63 14.98 44.74
N LYS A 502 -32.40 15.26 45.21
CA LYS A 502 -31.49 14.29 45.83
C LYS A 502 -31.23 13.10 44.92
N ASP A 503 -30.92 13.39 43.66
CA ASP A 503 -30.74 12.40 42.59
C ASP A 503 -29.32 12.48 41.99
N HIS A 504 -28.71 11.32 41.79
CA HIS A 504 -27.44 11.18 41.07
C HIS A 504 -27.66 10.62 39.66
N PHE A 505 -27.02 11.24 38.68
CA PHE A 505 -27.07 10.80 37.29
C PHE A 505 -25.66 10.55 36.74
N TYR A 506 -25.52 9.54 35.87
CA TYR A 506 -24.23 9.12 35.33
C TYR A 506 -24.29 8.94 33.81
N HIS A 507 -23.33 9.51 33.11
CA HIS A 507 -23.29 9.44 31.66
C HIS A 507 -21.88 9.71 31.13
N HIS A 508 -21.55 9.16 29.95
CA HIS A 508 -20.26 9.43 29.30
C HIS A 508 -20.27 10.70 28.43
N ASP A 509 -21.43 11.07 27.89
CA ASP A 509 -21.65 12.38 27.26
C ASP A 509 -21.82 13.49 28.33
N LEU A 510 -20.95 14.51 28.29
CA LEU A 510 -20.98 15.69 29.15
C LEU A 510 -22.26 16.53 29.00
N LYS A 511 -22.99 16.39 27.89
CA LYS A 511 -24.30 17.04 27.68
C LYS A 511 -25.46 16.25 28.30
N GLY A 512 -25.18 15.10 28.91
CA GLY A 512 -26.17 14.30 29.63
C GLY A 512 -26.94 13.28 28.79
N GLY A 513 -26.52 13.02 27.54
CA GLY A 513 -27.11 11.96 26.71
C GLY A 513 -28.60 12.17 26.41
N GLY A 514 -29.03 13.42 26.22
CA GLY A 514 -30.41 13.79 25.94
C GLY A 514 -31.28 14.04 27.19
N LYS A 515 -30.76 13.85 28.40
CA LYS A 515 -31.45 14.25 29.64
C LYS A 515 -31.40 15.76 29.84
N GLN A 516 -32.50 16.34 30.31
CA GLN A 516 -32.54 17.75 30.74
C GLN A 516 -31.71 17.93 32.02
N MET A 517 -30.62 18.69 31.92
CA MET A 517 -29.63 18.87 33.00
C MET A 517 -29.92 20.09 33.89
N GLN A 518 -31.04 20.80 33.71
CA GLN A 518 -31.41 21.93 34.55
C GLN A 518 -31.47 21.51 36.03
N GLY A 519 -30.67 22.17 36.88
CA GLY A 519 -30.58 21.90 38.31
C GLY A 519 -29.61 20.78 38.71
N TYR A 520 -28.96 20.10 37.75
CA TYR A 520 -27.90 19.14 38.01
C TYR A 520 -26.53 19.84 38.02
N LEU A 521 -25.74 19.56 39.06
CA LEU A 521 -24.38 20.05 39.23
C LEU A 521 -23.40 18.93 38.85
N LEU A 522 -22.46 19.22 37.95
CA LEU A 522 -21.42 18.26 37.56
C LEU A 522 -20.44 18.06 38.72
N GLU A 523 -20.27 16.82 39.18
CA GLU A 523 -19.32 16.45 40.23
C GLU A 523 -17.99 15.89 39.68
N GLY A 524 -17.92 15.63 38.37
CA GLY A 524 -16.71 15.16 37.69
C GLY A 524 -16.77 13.71 37.23
N SER A 525 -15.64 13.19 36.74
CA SER A 525 -15.51 11.81 36.28
C SER A 525 -15.23 10.86 37.44
N ILE A 526 -15.85 9.67 37.40
CA ILE A 526 -15.58 8.57 38.34
C ILE A 526 -14.71 7.46 37.73
N GLY A 527 -14.14 7.69 36.54
CA GLY A 527 -13.37 6.72 35.75
C GLY A 527 -13.82 6.70 34.30
N ASN A 528 -13.19 5.85 33.48
CA ASN A 528 -13.55 5.71 32.07
C ASN A 528 -14.46 4.49 31.81
N ILE A 529 -15.38 4.61 30.87
CA ILE A 529 -16.29 3.56 30.41
C ILE A 529 -16.05 3.29 28.92
N ALA A 530 -16.19 2.03 28.49
CA ALA A 530 -16.14 1.70 27.07
C ALA A 530 -17.50 1.96 26.42
N THR A 531 -17.51 2.64 25.26
CA THR A 531 -18.73 2.92 24.48
C THR A 531 -19.04 1.83 23.46
N SER A 532 -18.08 0.94 23.20
CA SER A 532 -18.20 -0.26 22.37
C SER A 532 -17.70 -1.49 23.13
N ARG A 533 -18.18 -2.67 22.75
CA ARG A 533 -17.87 -3.92 23.46
C ARG A 533 -16.38 -4.24 23.36
N MET A 534 -15.72 -4.41 24.50
CA MET A 534 -14.32 -4.82 24.60
C MET A 534 -14.20 -6.26 25.11
N THR A 535 -13.02 -6.86 25.02
CA THR A 535 -12.77 -8.20 25.58
C THR A 535 -13.05 -8.20 27.08
N ASN A 536 -13.81 -9.20 27.55
CA ASN A 536 -14.19 -9.39 28.96
C ASN A 536 -14.97 -8.22 29.59
N THR A 537 -15.78 -7.50 28.83
CA THR A 537 -16.72 -6.49 29.36
C THR A 537 -18.17 -6.97 29.32
N LYS A 538 -19.00 -6.40 30.18
CA LYS A 538 -20.46 -6.57 30.24
C LYS A 538 -21.16 -5.23 30.07
N GLU A 539 -22.38 -5.25 29.59
CA GLU A 539 -23.24 -4.09 29.48
C GLU A 539 -23.55 -3.50 30.87
N LEU A 540 -23.45 -2.18 31.02
CA LEU A 540 -24.00 -1.45 32.15
C LEU A 540 -25.38 -0.94 31.77
N TYR A 541 -26.41 -1.58 32.28
CA TYR A 541 -27.81 -1.22 32.02
C TYR A 541 -28.22 -0.04 32.89
N ARG A 542 -28.89 0.92 32.25
CA ARG A 542 -29.49 2.10 32.87
C ARG A 542 -31.00 1.91 32.95
N TRP A 543 -31.56 2.18 34.11
CA TRP A 543 -32.98 2.06 34.44
C TRP A 543 -33.48 3.39 35.01
N ILE A 544 -34.70 3.78 34.67
CA ILE A 544 -35.32 5.03 35.12
C ILE A 544 -36.64 4.76 35.84
N ASN A 545 -36.88 5.42 36.96
CA ASN A 545 -38.21 5.49 37.56
C ASN A 545 -38.94 6.74 37.02
N PRO A 546 -39.97 6.59 36.16
CA PRO A 546 -40.61 7.74 35.53
C PRO A 546 -41.41 8.62 36.51
N ALA A 547 -41.82 8.07 37.67
CA ALA A 547 -42.57 8.83 38.67
C ALA A 547 -41.66 9.78 39.48
N THR A 548 -40.40 9.41 39.68
CA THR A 548 -39.45 10.18 40.52
C THR A 548 -38.29 10.79 39.73
N GLY A 549 -38.07 10.35 38.49
CA GLY A 549 -36.96 10.76 37.63
C GLY A 549 -35.60 10.19 38.01
N HIS A 550 -35.53 9.29 39.00
CA HIS A 550 -34.28 8.71 39.51
C HIS A 550 -33.77 7.58 38.60
N TYR A 551 -32.45 7.46 38.54
CA TYR A 551 -31.76 6.46 37.73
C TYR A 551 -31.09 5.38 38.57
N PHE A 552 -30.99 4.19 37.98
CA PHE A 552 -30.29 3.05 38.56
C PHE A 552 -29.42 2.37 37.50
N TYR A 553 -28.23 1.93 37.92
CA TYR A 553 -27.23 1.32 37.05
C TYR A 553 -26.84 -0.05 37.57
N THR A 554 -26.83 -1.05 36.69
CA THR A 554 -26.47 -2.42 37.05
C THR A 554 -25.97 -3.21 35.84
N THR A 555 -25.11 -4.20 36.08
CA THR A 555 -24.71 -5.18 35.06
C THR A 555 -25.67 -6.37 34.97
N ASP A 556 -26.71 -6.43 35.81
CA ASP A 556 -27.78 -7.43 35.69
C ASP A 556 -28.80 -7.00 34.63
N ALA A 557 -28.90 -7.79 33.55
CA ALA A 557 -29.86 -7.56 32.47
C ALA A 557 -31.32 -7.57 32.95
N LYS A 558 -31.62 -8.20 34.09
CA LYS A 558 -32.96 -8.21 34.71
C LYS A 558 -33.19 -7.04 35.67
N GLY A 559 -32.22 -6.13 35.80
CA GLY A 559 -32.35 -4.88 36.53
C GLY A 559 -32.44 -5.03 38.04
N GLU A 560 -31.91 -6.10 38.65
CA GLU A 560 -31.91 -6.31 40.11
C GLU A 560 -33.29 -6.16 40.77
N LYS A 561 -34.36 -6.63 40.10
CA LYS A 561 -35.76 -6.50 40.56
C LYS A 561 -36.27 -5.05 40.61
N MET A 562 -35.56 -4.07 40.04
CA MET A 562 -35.98 -2.66 40.01
C MET A 562 -37.28 -2.45 39.23
N ALA A 563 -37.61 -3.34 38.29
CA ALA A 563 -38.93 -3.38 37.66
C ALA A 563 -40.08 -3.47 38.68
N LYS A 564 -39.92 -4.24 39.76
CA LYS A 564 -40.92 -4.35 40.84
C LYS A 564 -41.01 -3.08 41.69
N LYS A 565 -40.01 -2.20 41.61
CA LYS A 565 -39.95 -0.89 42.27
C LYS A 565 -40.33 0.27 41.33
N GLY A 566 -40.96 -0.04 40.20
CA GLY A 566 -41.46 0.95 39.24
C GLY A 566 -40.42 1.50 38.27
N TYR A 567 -39.20 0.95 38.25
CA TYR A 567 -38.19 1.33 37.24
C TYR A 567 -38.46 0.65 35.91
N ARG A 568 -38.12 1.34 34.82
CA ARG A 568 -38.19 0.86 33.45
C ARG A 568 -36.79 0.88 32.84
N PHE A 569 -36.55 -0.06 31.93
CA PHE A 569 -35.31 -0.08 31.16
C PHE A 569 -35.22 1.20 30.32
N ASP A 570 -34.09 1.89 30.41
CA ASP A 570 -33.84 3.15 29.71
C ASP A 570 -32.79 2.97 28.60
N GLY A 571 -31.77 2.14 28.82
CA GLY A 571 -30.76 1.86 27.81
C GLY A 571 -29.48 1.25 28.36
N ILE A 572 -28.45 1.20 27.55
CA ILE A 572 -27.10 0.77 27.94
C ILE A 572 -26.24 2.03 28.09
N ALA A 573 -25.68 2.23 29.29
CA ALA A 573 -24.81 3.37 29.59
C ALA A 573 -23.39 3.20 29.01
N GLY A 574 -22.97 1.95 28.78
CA GLY A 574 -21.69 1.56 28.19
C GLY A 574 -21.31 0.13 28.59
N TYR A 575 -20.03 -0.21 28.47
CA TYR A 575 -19.48 -1.51 28.81
C TYR A 575 -18.45 -1.39 29.93
N VAL A 576 -18.59 -2.23 30.96
CA VAL A 576 -17.83 -2.24 32.22
C VAL A 576 -17.30 -3.65 32.53
N ARG A 577 -16.48 -3.81 33.57
CA ARG A 577 -15.96 -5.13 34.00
C ARG A 577 -16.50 -5.61 35.34
#